data_AF-A0A954VB47-F1
#
_entry.id   AF-A0A954VB47-F1
#
_cell.length_a   1.000
_cell.length_b   1.000
_cell.length_c   1.000
_cell.angle_alpha   90.00
_cell.angle_beta   90.00
_cell.angle_gamma   90.00
#
_symmetry.space_group_name_H-M   'P 1'
#
loop_
_entity.id
_entity.type
_entity.pdbx_description
1 polymer ?
#
loop_
_entity_poly.entity_id
_entity_poly.type
_entity_poly.pdbx_seq_one_letter_code
_entity_poly.pdbx_strand_id
1 'polypeptide(L)'
;MALSLAIAVNGAGIGVVATAAGNRVQFSGDRSIDLGTVAVGIEQTIQTRFDTGAVLLITGKGSGGPTAFVDGQTFTVVNDRGVAMLFEFDKTGALVNPNAKPVLITNAMDEQAIALAITNAINAHSAAATPDFRVRASQLGDRVYLTNDRSISFDPTVKGMSKTSQGIIISGAISAQPFLLDFPGGNDEPGHRDIPLEAGQGVEQHINVSFGPDVTPGVTTIFYNFKSQYDSTNTGLQNVITERQKDRAREAFQLWSANLGVQFLETESEGLTIVTGVMDTLDPAFPDVLDFNSAGFRVRIDPRFGNSMLVMDASRTWNDEYGGDISNVGANSSWFINAMRGIGAMLGLDKASDLPITTVMAFGNTPYPNEPTPEPIFPGNHDIVHGQYLYRPDGVDVDLYRFTIDLPDGKEGLFTAETFAERQANSSLLDTVLRLYRENPDGTRVLLSQNDDYFSSDSYLELALGAGTYYVAVSAAGNSNYDPTIEDTGLGGKSQGVYDLQLNFRSEVDDEATIRDRDGDLTPLDGDADG
;
A
#
# COMPACT_ATOMS: atom_id res chain seq x y z
N MET A 1 20.12 27.15 10.64
CA MET A 1 19.43 25.87 10.88
C MET A 1 19.97 24.77 9.97
N ALA A 2 19.85 24.91 8.64
CA ALA A 2 20.39 23.94 7.68
C ALA A 2 21.87 23.55 7.89
N LEU A 3 22.77 24.52 8.09
CA LEU A 3 24.19 24.24 8.38
C LEU A 3 24.39 23.44 9.67
N SER A 4 23.64 23.77 10.72
CA SER A 4 23.71 23.08 12.02
C SER A 4 23.21 21.64 11.91
N LEU A 5 22.14 21.42 11.13
CA LEU A 5 21.60 20.09 10.86
C LEU A 5 22.59 19.24 10.04
N ALA A 6 23.21 19.81 9.00
CA ALA A 6 24.22 19.13 8.21
C ALA A 6 25.45 18.72 9.05
N ILE A 7 25.91 19.59 9.95
CA ILE A 7 27.00 19.27 10.88
C ILE A 7 26.61 18.13 11.83
N ALA A 8 25.39 18.17 12.38
CA ALA A 8 24.90 17.14 13.29
C ALA A 8 24.81 15.76 12.60
N VAL A 9 24.26 15.70 11.39
CA VAL A 9 24.13 14.44 10.64
C VAL A 9 25.48 13.89 10.20
N ASN A 10 26.39 14.72 9.68
CA ASN A 10 27.75 14.28 9.36
C ASN A 10 28.54 13.83 10.60
N GLY A 11 28.28 14.44 11.76
CA GLY A 11 28.90 14.07 13.03
C GLY A 11 28.36 12.76 13.63
N ALA A 12 27.16 12.33 13.22
CA ALA A 12 26.53 11.12 13.75
C ALA A 12 27.12 9.82 13.16
N GLY A 13 27.87 9.89 12.05
CA GLY A 13 28.56 8.74 11.48
C GLY A 13 27.64 7.65 10.90
N ILE A 14 26.40 8.00 10.55
CA ILE A 14 25.35 7.07 10.10
C ILE A 14 25.43 6.68 8.62
N GLY A 15 26.58 6.87 7.96
CA GLY A 15 26.75 6.56 6.53
C GLY A 15 26.01 7.50 5.56
N VAL A 16 25.40 8.57 6.08
CA VAL A 16 24.73 9.62 5.30
C VAL A 16 25.62 10.87 5.27
N VAL A 17 25.79 11.46 4.10
CA VAL A 17 26.48 12.74 3.91
C VAL A 17 25.47 13.87 3.73
N ALA A 18 25.49 14.84 4.63
CA ALA A 18 24.62 16.01 4.63
C ALA A 18 25.37 17.25 4.14
N THR A 19 24.85 17.94 3.13
CA THR A 19 25.41 19.18 2.57
C THR A 19 24.39 20.31 2.69
N ALA A 20 24.72 21.36 3.42
CA ALA A 20 23.86 22.54 3.56
C ALA A 20 24.06 23.52 2.40
N ALA A 21 22.96 23.99 1.81
CA ALA A 21 22.93 25.03 0.78
C ALA A 21 21.81 26.03 1.10
N GLY A 22 22.18 27.20 1.64
CA GLY A 22 21.20 28.21 2.05
C GLY A 22 20.27 27.72 3.16
N ASN A 23 18.97 27.69 2.89
CA ASN A 23 17.95 27.16 3.79
C ASN A 23 17.68 25.65 3.60
N ARG A 24 18.40 24.97 2.72
CA ARG A 24 18.22 23.53 2.42
C ARG A 24 19.37 22.69 2.95
N VAL A 25 19.07 21.42 3.25
CA VAL A 25 20.07 20.38 3.51
C VAL A 25 19.82 19.24 2.54
N GLN A 26 20.84 18.88 1.78
CA GLN A 26 20.82 17.74 0.90
C GLN A 26 21.49 16.57 1.62
N PHE A 27 20.81 15.44 1.70
CA PHE A 27 21.37 14.19 2.20
C PHE A 27 21.76 13.30 1.00
N SER A 28 22.75 12.44 1.21
CA SER A 28 23.22 11.47 0.22
C SER A 28 23.69 10.21 0.93
N GLY A 29 23.36 9.05 0.36
CA GLY A 29 23.57 7.76 1.03
C GLY A 29 22.48 7.41 2.06
N ASP A 30 21.46 8.26 2.19
CA ASP A 30 20.25 8.00 2.95
C ASP A 30 19.31 7.05 2.18
N ARG A 31 18.63 6.17 2.94
CA ARG A 31 17.57 5.29 2.41
C ARG A 31 16.18 5.91 2.61
N SER A 32 16.00 6.59 3.74
CA SER A 32 14.81 7.36 4.06
C SER A 32 15.19 8.48 5.03
N ILE A 33 14.39 9.54 5.04
CA ILE A 33 14.45 10.59 6.06
C ILE A 33 13.06 10.65 6.65
N ASP A 34 12.98 10.45 7.96
CA ASP A 34 11.76 10.63 8.75
C ASP A 34 11.95 11.88 9.62
N LEU A 35 11.07 12.87 9.45
CA LEU A 35 11.11 14.13 10.19
C LEU A 35 10.38 14.06 11.54
N GLY A 36 9.62 13.00 11.79
CA GLY A 36 8.77 12.84 12.98
C GLY A 36 7.69 13.92 13.12
N THR A 37 6.85 13.80 14.15
CA THR A 37 5.68 14.66 14.39
C THR A 37 5.99 16.07 14.92
N VAL A 38 7.27 16.44 15.09
CA VAL A 38 7.69 17.68 15.79
C VAL A 38 8.40 18.68 14.87
N ALA A 39 8.66 18.34 13.61
CA ALA A 39 9.39 19.18 12.67
C ALA A 39 8.50 20.23 11.98
N VAL A 40 8.03 21.23 12.73
CA VAL A 40 7.26 22.36 12.16
C VAL A 40 8.20 23.27 11.35
N GLY A 41 7.91 23.45 10.06
CA GLY A 41 8.64 24.37 9.16
C GLY A 41 9.78 23.75 8.34
N ILE A 42 9.87 22.42 8.28
CA ILE A 42 10.79 21.69 7.39
C ILE A 42 9.96 20.99 6.30
N GLU A 43 10.18 21.37 5.04
CA GLU A 43 9.60 20.67 3.89
C GLU A 43 10.62 19.63 3.39
N GLN A 44 10.25 18.34 3.43
CA GLN A 44 11.05 17.29 2.83
C GLN A 44 10.75 17.22 1.34
N THR A 45 11.67 17.71 0.52
CA THR A 45 11.63 17.48 -0.92
C THR A 45 12.68 16.44 -1.28
N ILE A 46 12.27 15.26 -1.76
CA ILE A 46 13.18 14.36 -2.48
C ILE A 46 13.45 15.02 -3.84
N GLN A 47 14.51 15.84 -3.92
CA GLN A 47 15.04 16.32 -5.20
C GLN A 47 16.10 15.35 -5.71
N THR A 48 15.71 14.11 -5.99
CA THR A 48 16.49 13.31 -6.92
C THR A 48 16.09 13.77 -8.32
N ARG A 49 17.03 14.32 -9.09
CA ARG A 49 16.96 14.10 -10.53
C ARG A 49 17.26 12.62 -10.69
N PHE A 50 16.20 11.82 -10.64
CA PHE A 50 16.30 10.45 -11.06
C PHE A 50 16.40 10.51 -12.57
N ASP A 51 17.63 10.34 -13.05
CA ASP A 51 17.78 9.92 -14.42
C ASP A 51 17.34 8.46 -14.44
N THR A 52 16.16 8.16 -14.96
CA THR A 52 15.76 6.78 -15.27
C THR A 52 16.56 6.25 -16.46
N GLY A 53 17.82 6.68 -16.59
CA GLY A 53 18.76 6.25 -17.59
C GLY A 53 18.86 4.75 -17.60
N ALA A 54 19.10 4.19 -18.78
CA ALA A 54 19.12 2.75 -18.95
C ALA A 54 20.22 2.13 -18.07
N VAL A 55 19.84 1.18 -17.21
CA VAL A 55 20.81 0.31 -16.55
C VAL A 55 21.32 -0.66 -17.59
N LEU A 56 22.62 -0.64 -17.81
CA LEU A 56 23.26 -1.57 -18.73
C LEU A 56 23.50 -2.88 -17.98
N LEU A 57 22.82 -3.94 -18.39
CA LEU A 57 23.09 -5.30 -17.93
C LEU A 57 24.09 -5.96 -18.88
N ILE A 58 25.24 -6.35 -18.35
CA ILE A 58 26.29 -7.04 -19.09
C ILE A 58 26.07 -8.55 -19.00
N THR A 59 25.82 -9.17 -20.14
CA THR A 59 25.56 -10.61 -20.28
C THR A 59 26.64 -11.34 -21.09
N GLY A 60 27.55 -10.57 -21.69
CA GLY A 60 28.66 -11.06 -22.50
C GLY A 60 29.99 -11.04 -21.77
N LYS A 61 30.83 -12.05 -22.06
CA LYS A 61 32.22 -12.11 -21.60
C LYS A 61 33.18 -11.54 -22.64
N GLY A 62 34.44 -11.40 -22.24
CA GLY A 62 35.52 -10.98 -23.12
C GLY A 62 35.77 -11.96 -24.26
N SER A 63 35.49 -13.25 -24.06
CA SER A 63 35.52 -14.26 -25.12
C SER A 63 34.65 -15.47 -24.75
N GLY A 64 34.33 -16.29 -25.75
CA GLY A 64 33.61 -17.55 -25.56
C GLY A 64 32.09 -17.35 -25.42
N GLY A 65 31.34 -17.98 -26.33
CA GLY A 65 29.88 -17.92 -26.35
C GLY A 65 29.31 -16.89 -27.34
N PRO A 66 28.00 -16.97 -27.62
CA PRO A 66 27.34 -16.15 -28.65
C PRO A 66 27.15 -14.68 -28.27
N THR A 67 27.30 -14.33 -26.99
CA THR A 67 27.16 -12.97 -26.47
C THR A 67 28.50 -12.29 -26.22
N ALA A 68 29.62 -12.93 -26.54
CA ALA A 68 30.94 -12.38 -26.28
C ALA A 68 31.17 -11.06 -27.04
N PHE A 69 31.78 -10.08 -26.38
CA PHE A 69 32.11 -8.81 -27.02
C PHE A 69 33.20 -9.01 -28.07
N VAL A 70 33.10 -8.28 -29.18
CA VAL A 70 34.06 -8.28 -30.29
C VAL A 70 34.78 -6.92 -30.32
N ASP A 71 36.05 -6.93 -30.72
CA ASP A 71 36.83 -5.71 -30.93
C ASP A 71 36.15 -4.81 -31.97
N GLY A 72 36.11 -3.50 -31.71
CA GLY A 72 35.50 -2.52 -32.62
C GLY A 72 33.98 -2.36 -32.48
N GLN A 73 33.32 -3.12 -31.61
CA GLN A 73 31.91 -2.92 -31.32
C GLN A 73 31.69 -1.60 -30.57
N THR A 74 30.61 -0.89 -30.90
CA THR A 74 30.37 0.45 -30.34
C THR A 74 29.05 0.60 -29.62
N PHE A 75 28.96 1.62 -28.77
CA PHE A 75 27.70 2.13 -28.23
C PHE A 75 27.79 3.65 -28.08
N THR A 76 26.66 4.33 -28.18
CA THR A 76 26.57 5.78 -28.04
C THR A 76 25.78 6.12 -26.78
N VAL A 77 26.28 7.06 -25.99
CA VAL A 77 25.55 7.64 -24.86
C VAL A 77 25.27 9.09 -25.21
N VAL A 78 24.01 9.52 -25.08
CA VAL A 78 23.57 10.91 -25.24
C VAL A 78 23.23 11.44 -23.87
N ASN A 79 23.72 12.62 -23.53
CA ASN A 79 23.44 13.22 -22.22
C ASN A 79 22.11 13.97 -22.16
N ASP A 80 21.75 14.45 -20.96
CA ASP A 80 20.57 15.26 -20.65
C ASP A 80 20.41 16.54 -21.51
N ARG A 81 21.45 16.94 -22.23
CA ARG A 81 21.52 18.12 -23.11
C ARG A 81 21.61 17.80 -24.60
N GLY A 82 21.59 16.52 -24.97
CA GLY A 82 21.68 16.07 -26.36
C GLY A 82 23.11 15.92 -26.90
N VAL A 83 24.14 16.00 -26.06
CA VAL A 83 25.54 15.76 -26.44
C VAL A 83 25.78 14.24 -26.50
N ALA A 84 26.12 13.75 -27.69
CA ALA A 84 26.41 12.34 -27.92
C ALA A 84 27.91 12.03 -27.77
N MET A 85 28.23 10.88 -27.19
CA MET A 85 29.57 10.32 -27.11
C MET A 85 29.57 8.86 -27.54
N LEU A 86 30.43 8.53 -28.50
CA LEU A 86 30.63 7.19 -29.00
C LEU A 86 31.73 6.49 -28.20
N PHE A 87 31.45 5.27 -27.76
CA PHE A 87 32.38 4.38 -27.08
C PHE A 87 32.62 3.13 -27.92
N GLU A 88 33.82 2.58 -27.86
CA GLU A 88 34.22 1.39 -28.61
C GLU A 88 34.91 0.38 -27.69
N PHE A 89 34.51 -0.88 -27.76
CA PHE A 89 35.20 -1.98 -27.10
C PHE A 89 36.54 -2.26 -27.78
N ASP A 90 37.62 -2.03 -27.04
CA ASP A 90 38.99 -2.12 -27.54
C ASP A 90 39.76 -3.23 -26.82
N LYS A 91 40.07 -4.29 -27.56
CA LYS A 91 40.89 -5.44 -27.15
C LYS A 91 42.33 -5.36 -27.66
N THR A 92 42.55 -4.60 -28.72
CA THR A 92 43.83 -4.62 -29.46
C THR A 92 44.69 -3.40 -29.18
N GLY A 93 44.17 -2.41 -28.45
CA GLY A 93 44.78 -1.10 -28.21
C GLY A 93 44.65 -0.16 -29.42
N ALA A 94 43.82 -0.51 -30.40
CA ALA A 94 43.63 0.23 -31.64
C ALA A 94 42.15 0.37 -31.94
N LEU A 95 41.70 1.62 -32.06
CA LEU A 95 40.30 1.92 -32.39
C LEU A 95 40.01 1.68 -33.87
N VAL A 96 38.91 1.00 -34.16
CA VAL A 96 38.31 0.88 -35.48
C VAL A 96 37.69 2.21 -35.91
N ASN A 97 37.00 2.91 -35.00
CA ASN A 97 36.53 4.27 -35.19
C ASN A 97 37.44 5.26 -34.46
N PRO A 98 38.23 6.09 -35.16
CA PRO A 98 39.16 7.04 -34.54
C PRO A 98 38.49 8.09 -33.64
N ASN A 99 37.18 8.32 -33.78
CA ASN A 99 36.43 9.28 -32.98
C ASN A 99 35.81 8.67 -31.72
N ALA A 100 35.80 7.34 -31.58
CA ALA A 100 35.26 6.66 -30.42
C ALA A 100 36.16 6.80 -29.19
N LYS A 101 35.58 6.60 -28.01
CA LYS A 101 36.32 6.53 -26.75
C LYS A 101 36.57 5.06 -26.37
N PRO A 102 37.81 4.69 -26.04
CA PRO A 102 38.14 3.29 -25.79
C PRO A 102 37.50 2.79 -24.50
N VAL A 103 36.88 1.61 -24.59
CA VAL A 103 36.47 0.76 -23.48
C VAL A 103 37.40 -0.44 -23.49
N LEU A 104 38.45 -0.36 -22.68
CA LEU A 104 39.52 -1.37 -22.67
C LEU A 104 38.99 -2.69 -22.08
N ILE A 105 38.90 -3.72 -22.92
CA ILE A 105 38.49 -5.06 -22.51
C ILE A 105 39.51 -6.11 -22.95
N THR A 106 39.50 -7.30 -22.35
CA THR A 106 40.35 -8.42 -22.78
C THR A 106 39.54 -9.71 -22.89
N ASN A 107 40.06 -10.69 -23.62
CA ASN A 107 39.39 -11.99 -23.78
C ASN A 107 39.16 -12.74 -22.46
N ALA A 108 39.90 -12.41 -21.40
CA ALA A 108 39.81 -13.07 -20.09
C ALA A 108 38.79 -12.43 -19.14
N MET A 109 38.22 -11.27 -19.48
CA MET A 109 37.30 -10.56 -18.60
C MET A 109 35.95 -11.25 -18.52
N ASP A 110 35.40 -11.32 -17.31
CA ASP A 110 34.02 -11.67 -17.04
C ASP A 110 33.11 -10.43 -17.15
N GLU A 111 31.80 -10.65 -16.99
CA GLU A 111 30.76 -9.65 -17.12
C GLU A 111 30.99 -8.46 -16.17
N GLN A 112 31.39 -8.75 -14.92
CA GLN A 112 31.69 -7.74 -13.91
C GLN A 112 32.93 -6.91 -14.29
N ALA A 113 34.01 -7.53 -14.78
CA ALA A 113 35.19 -6.80 -15.21
C ALA A 113 34.89 -5.90 -16.43
N ILE A 114 33.99 -6.31 -17.32
CA ILE A 114 33.56 -5.51 -18.47
C ILE A 114 32.67 -4.35 -18.03
N ALA A 115 31.73 -4.57 -17.11
CA ALA A 115 30.92 -3.51 -16.51
C ALA A 115 31.82 -2.44 -15.85
N LEU A 116 32.91 -2.85 -15.21
CA LEU A 116 33.92 -1.94 -14.65
C LEU A 116 34.65 -1.15 -15.73
N ALA A 117 35.05 -1.80 -16.83
CA ALA A 117 35.70 -1.15 -17.95
C ALA A 117 34.82 -0.06 -18.58
N ILE A 118 33.53 -0.35 -18.79
CA ILE A 118 32.55 0.61 -19.30
C ILE A 118 32.41 1.79 -18.33
N THR A 119 32.25 1.50 -17.04
CA THR A 119 32.11 2.53 -15.99
C THR A 119 33.30 3.48 -15.97
N ASN A 120 34.51 2.93 -16.02
CA ASN A 120 35.74 3.71 -16.04
C ASN A 120 35.86 4.55 -17.32
N ALA A 121 35.53 3.99 -18.48
CA ALA A 121 35.59 4.69 -19.75
C ALA A 121 34.63 5.90 -19.78
N ILE A 122 33.38 5.72 -19.34
CA ILE A 122 32.40 6.81 -19.26
C ILE A 122 32.87 7.89 -18.28
N ASN A 123 33.29 7.51 -17.08
CA ASN A 123 33.72 8.46 -16.06
C ASN A 123 34.99 9.24 -16.45
N ALA A 124 35.94 8.59 -17.14
CA ALA A 124 37.16 9.23 -17.64
C ALA A 124 36.83 10.37 -18.63
N HIS A 125 35.76 10.21 -19.41
CA HIS A 125 35.30 11.19 -20.40
C HIS A 125 34.19 12.11 -19.88
N SER A 126 33.98 12.09 -18.57
CA SER A 126 33.00 12.95 -17.89
C SER A 126 33.68 13.93 -16.92
N ALA A 127 35.02 13.94 -16.90
CA ALA A 127 35.85 14.88 -16.14
C ALA A 127 36.09 16.18 -16.93
N ALA A 128 36.76 17.15 -16.31
CA ALA A 128 36.90 18.55 -16.77
C ALA A 128 37.41 18.78 -18.21
N ALA A 129 37.95 17.76 -18.90
CA ALA A 129 38.42 17.84 -20.27
C ALA A 129 37.30 17.80 -21.34
N THR A 130 36.08 17.38 -20.97
CA THR A 130 34.89 17.26 -21.83
C THR A 130 33.68 17.86 -21.10
N PRO A 131 33.68 19.18 -20.82
CA PRO A 131 32.75 19.83 -19.88
C PRO A 131 31.27 19.73 -20.28
N ASP A 132 30.99 19.32 -21.51
CA ASP A 132 29.64 19.25 -22.06
C ASP A 132 29.00 17.85 -21.97
N PHE A 133 29.74 16.76 -21.73
CA PHE A 133 29.17 15.40 -21.70
C PHE A 133 28.52 15.03 -20.35
N ARG A 134 29.21 15.25 -19.21
CA ARG A 134 28.66 15.21 -17.83
C ARG A 134 27.95 13.94 -17.34
N VAL A 135 27.86 12.87 -18.14
CA VAL A 135 27.30 11.59 -17.70
C VAL A 135 28.14 11.01 -16.56
N ARG A 136 27.56 10.39 -15.54
CA ARG A 136 28.34 9.62 -14.54
C ARG A 136 27.89 8.19 -14.56
N ALA A 137 28.86 7.27 -14.56
CA ALA A 137 28.61 5.85 -14.46
C ALA A 137 28.95 5.33 -13.06
N SER A 138 28.19 4.39 -12.55
CA SER A 138 28.55 3.58 -11.38
C SER A 138 28.24 2.12 -11.65
N GLN A 139 28.95 1.21 -10.97
CA GLN A 139 28.82 -0.22 -11.21
C GLN A 139 28.34 -0.94 -9.95
N LEU A 140 27.46 -1.94 -10.14
CA LEU A 140 27.18 -2.97 -9.14
C LEU A 140 27.15 -4.34 -9.83
N GLY A 141 28.14 -5.19 -9.56
CA GLY A 141 28.25 -6.50 -10.23
C GLY A 141 28.37 -6.35 -11.75
N ASP A 142 27.49 -7.01 -12.48
CA ASP A 142 27.38 -6.99 -13.95
C ASP A 142 26.53 -5.83 -14.49
N ARG A 143 26.13 -4.87 -13.64
CA ARG A 143 25.28 -3.73 -14.01
C ARG A 143 26.03 -2.41 -13.97
N VAL A 144 25.77 -1.55 -14.96
CA VAL A 144 26.24 -0.15 -15.01
C VAL A 144 25.04 0.79 -14.97
N TYR A 145 25.06 1.69 -14.00
CA TYR A 145 24.05 2.73 -13.79
C TYR A 145 24.60 4.05 -14.30
N LEU A 146 23.82 4.75 -15.12
CA LEU A 146 24.18 6.06 -15.66
C LEU A 146 23.35 7.17 -14.99
N THR A 147 23.88 8.38 -15.00
CA THR A 147 23.18 9.61 -14.58
C THR A 147 23.61 10.76 -15.48
N ASN A 148 22.70 11.71 -15.68
CA ASN A 148 22.75 12.76 -16.70
C ASN A 148 22.84 12.22 -18.14
N ASP A 149 22.43 10.98 -18.38
CA ASP A 149 22.13 10.46 -19.71
C ASP A 149 20.70 10.83 -20.15
N ARG A 150 20.39 10.58 -21.42
CA ARG A 150 19.08 10.79 -22.03
C ARG A 150 18.69 9.58 -22.84
N SER A 151 19.66 9.01 -23.54
CA SER A 151 19.48 7.79 -24.30
C SER A 151 20.82 7.10 -24.49
N ILE A 152 20.78 5.77 -24.59
CA ILE A 152 21.92 4.95 -25.00
C ILE A 152 21.52 4.24 -26.28
N SER A 153 22.42 4.04 -27.23
CA SER A 153 22.18 3.17 -28.39
C SER A 153 23.36 2.22 -28.57
N PHE A 154 23.09 1.00 -29.01
CA PHE A 154 24.12 -0.03 -29.22
C PHE A 154 24.31 -0.24 -30.71
N ASP A 155 25.56 -0.52 -31.12
CA ASP A 155 25.81 -1.11 -32.42
C ASP A 155 25.04 -2.45 -32.54
N PRO A 156 24.39 -2.75 -33.68
CA PRO A 156 23.58 -3.96 -33.85
C PRO A 156 24.32 -5.27 -33.56
N THR A 157 25.65 -5.27 -33.67
CA THR A 157 26.49 -6.43 -33.42
C THR A 157 26.71 -6.71 -31.93
N VAL A 158 26.47 -5.74 -31.03
CA VAL A 158 26.58 -5.93 -29.58
C VAL A 158 25.46 -6.86 -29.10
N LYS A 159 25.83 -8.07 -28.65
CA LYS A 159 24.91 -9.07 -28.07
C LYS A 159 25.14 -9.32 -26.57
N GLY A 160 26.26 -8.82 -26.03
CA GLY A 160 26.67 -9.00 -24.64
C GLY A 160 26.17 -7.93 -23.67
N MET A 161 25.28 -7.05 -24.13
CA MET A 161 24.74 -5.95 -23.33
C MET A 161 23.26 -5.77 -23.66
N SER A 162 22.48 -5.46 -22.64
CA SER A 162 21.07 -5.07 -22.76
C SER A 162 20.76 -3.88 -21.87
N LYS A 163 19.71 -3.13 -22.20
CA LYS A 163 19.16 -2.10 -21.32
C LYS A 163 18.12 -2.73 -20.40
N THR A 164 18.09 -2.31 -19.15
CA THR A 164 16.98 -2.52 -18.22
C THR A 164 16.60 -1.18 -17.59
N SER A 165 15.33 -0.99 -17.23
CA SER A 165 14.91 0.18 -16.49
C SER A 165 15.45 0.13 -15.06
N GLN A 166 15.79 1.29 -14.50
CA GLN A 166 15.98 1.43 -13.07
C GLN A 166 14.63 1.76 -12.44
N GLY A 167 14.12 0.86 -11.60
CA GLY A 167 13.04 1.20 -10.68
C GLY A 167 13.56 2.06 -9.54
N ILE A 168 12.80 3.05 -9.13
CA ILE A 168 12.98 3.69 -7.83
C ILE A 168 12.06 2.97 -6.85
N ILE A 169 12.57 2.67 -5.65
CA ILE A 169 11.76 2.23 -4.52
C ILE A 169 11.77 3.37 -3.50
N ILE A 170 10.60 3.82 -3.12
CA ILE A 170 10.39 4.87 -2.11
C ILE A 170 9.68 4.22 -0.93
N SER A 171 10.33 4.15 0.22
CA SER A 171 9.68 3.71 1.45
C SER A 171 8.88 4.87 2.04
N GLY A 172 7.61 4.62 2.36
CA GLY A 172 6.68 5.58 2.96
C GLY A 172 5.83 4.91 4.05
N ALA A 173 4.95 5.69 4.67
CA ALA A 173 4.03 5.17 5.67
C ALA A 173 2.77 6.04 5.75
N ILE A 174 1.62 5.41 5.51
CA ILE A 174 0.33 6.00 5.82
C ILE A 174 0.15 5.94 7.33
N SER A 175 0.18 7.11 7.96
CA SER A 175 0.29 7.27 9.40
C SER A 175 -1.01 7.79 10.01
N ALA A 176 -1.27 7.39 11.25
CA ALA A 176 -2.38 7.93 12.03
C ALA A 176 -2.23 9.44 12.22
N GLN A 177 -3.24 10.21 11.82
CA GLN A 177 -3.31 11.65 12.05
C GLN A 177 -4.48 11.99 12.98
N PRO A 178 -4.37 13.00 13.84
CA PRO A 178 -5.48 13.40 14.69
C PRO A 178 -6.65 13.96 13.87
N PHE A 179 -7.86 13.45 14.10
CA PHE A 179 -9.09 14.00 13.55
C PHE A 179 -9.94 14.63 14.66
N LEU A 180 -10.25 15.92 14.51
CA LEU A 180 -10.82 16.77 15.58
C LEU A 180 -12.35 16.74 15.67
N LEU A 181 -13.04 16.13 14.70
CA LEU A 181 -14.50 16.08 14.67
C LEU A 181 -15.01 14.71 15.10
N ASP A 182 -16.02 14.71 15.96
CA ASP A 182 -16.77 13.50 16.26
C ASP A 182 -17.69 13.18 15.07
N PHE A 183 -17.81 11.89 14.76
CA PHE A 183 -18.78 11.43 13.77
C PHE A 183 -20.18 11.43 14.39
N PRO A 184 -21.25 11.47 13.59
CA PRO A 184 -22.60 11.29 14.11
C PRO A 184 -22.83 9.83 14.56
N GLY A 185 -23.79 9.62 15.46
CA GLY A 185 -24.22 8.31 15.95
C GLY A 185 -24.18 8.14 17.47
N GLY A 186 -23.89 9.19 18.24
CA GLY A 186 -23.88 9.14 19.71
C GLY A 186 -25.29 8.98 20.31
N ASN A 187 -25.39 8.34 21.49
CA ASN A 187 -26.68 8.16 22.19
C ASN A 187 -27.34 9.50 22.61
N ASP A 188 -26.61 10.61 22.63
CA ASP A 188 -27.08 11.94 22.98
C ASP A 188 -27.66 12.73 21.79
N GLU A 189 -27.70 12.12 20.60
CA GLU A 189 -28.26 12.74 19.41
C GLU A 189 -29.79 12.70 19.34
N PRO A 190 -30.43 13.62 18.58
CA PRO A 190 -31.87 13.54 18.33
C PRO A 190 -32.24 12.27 17.55
N GLY A 191 -33.34 11.62 17.95
CA GLY A 191 -33.83 10.40 17.30
C GLY A 191 -33.51 9.12 18.07
N HIS A 192 -32.76 9.21 19.16
CA HIS A 192 -32.59 8.14 20.13
C HIS A 192 -33.77 8.06 21.09
N ARG A 193 -34.02 6.84 21.61
CA ARG A 193 -35.04 6.61 22.61
C ARG A 193 -34.54 7.06 23.99
N ASP A 194 -35.29 7.96 24.63
CA ASP A 194 -35.02 8.41 26.01
C ASP A 194 -35.50 7.36 27.03
N ILE A 195 -34.73 6.28 27.14
CA ILE A 195 -34.90 5.25 28.19
C ILE A 195 -33.90 5.49 29.32
N PRO A 196 -34.35 5.53 30.59
CA PRO A 196 -33.44 5.55 31.72
C PRO A 196 -32.47 4.36 31.65
N LEU A 197 -31.20 4.60 31.94
CA LEU A 197 -30.15 3.58 31.97
C LEU A 197 -30.50 2.40 32.89
N GLU A 198 -31.30 2.68 33.93
CA GLU A 198 -31.81 1.71 34.90
C GLU A 198 -32.99 0.88 34.38
N ALA A 199 -33.70 1.35 33.34
CA ALA A 199 -34.90 0.75 32.78
C ALA A 199 -34.57 -0.09 31.53
N GLY A 200 -33.88 -1.21 31.74
CA GLY A 200 -33.55 -2.15 30.65
C GLY A 200 -32.28 -2.96 30.86
N GLN A 201 -31.76 -3.03 32.09
CA GLN A 201 -30.42 -3.57 32.40
C GLN A 201 -29.28 -2.85 31.64
N GLY A 202 -29.53 -1.66 31.07
CA GLY A 202 -28.56 -0.94 30.24
C GLY A 202 -28.30 -1.53 28.84
N VAL A 203 -29.17 -2.44 28.34
CA VAL A 203 -28.97 -3.24 27.11
C VAL A 203 -29.97 -2.91 26.00
N GLU A 204 -30.52 -1.69 25.97
CA GLU A 204 -31.34 -1.26 24.82
C GLU A 204 -31.07 0.17 24.37
N GLN A 205 -29.83 0.63 24.58
CA GLN A 205 -29.30 1.80 23.88
C GLN A 205 -28.79 1.38 22.50
N HIS A 206 -28.40 2.33 21.65
CA HIS A 206 -27.74 2.01 20.38
C HIS A 206 -26.24 1.74 20.59
N ILE A 207 -25.65 2.43 21.58
CA ILE A 207 -24.27 2.25 22.03
C ILE A 207 -24.25 1.88 23.52
N ASN A 208 -23.41 0.91 23.89
CA ASN A 208 -23.20 0.53 25.28
C ASN A 208 -22.44 1.65 26.02
N VAL A 209 -22.90 1.99 27.23
CA VAL A 209 -22.33 3.09 28.04
C VAL A 209 -20.89 2.92 28.48
N SER A 210 -20.34 1.71 28.38
CA SER A 210 -18.92 1.45 28.65
C SER A 210 -18.01 1.94 27.52
N PHE A 211 -18.60 2.30 26.37
CA PHE A 211 -17.93 2.79 25.18
C PHE A 211 -18.32 4.26 24.95
N GLY A 212 -17.49 4.96 24.18
CA GLY A 212 -17.63 6.39 23.92
C GLY A 212 -17.15 6.75 22.52
N PRO A 213 -17.20 8.04 22.17
CA PRO A 213 -16.73 8.49 20.85
C PRO A 213 -15.27 8.07 20.65
N ASP A 214 -14.92 7.77 19.40
CA ASP A 214 -13.55 7.46 19.07
C ASP A 214 -12.62 8.65 19.35
N VAL A 215 -11.59 8.40 20.13
CA VAL A 215 -10.54 9.37 20.48
C VAL A 215 -9.16 8.93 20.00
N THR A 216 -9.08 7.78 19.34
CA THR A 216 -7.84 7.22 18.81
C THR A 216 -7.56 7.87 17.46
N PRO A 217 -6.37 8.46 17.25
CA PRO A 217 -5.98 8.89 15.92
C PRO A 217 -5.80 7.69 14.99
N GLY A 218 -6.41 7.75 13.81
CA GLY A 218 -6.27 6.73 12.77
C GLY A 218 -6.97 5.42 13.14
N VAL A 219 -6.49 4.35 12.50
CA VAL A 219 -7.18 3.06 12.50
C VAL A 219 -6.82 2.23 13.73
N THR A 220 -7.84 1.72 14.42
CA THR A 220 -7.65 0.87 15.61
C THR A 220 -7.39 -0.59 15.23
N THR A 221 -6.25 -1.15 15.63
CA THR A 221 -5.99 -2.58 15.47
C THR A 221 -6.59 -3.38 16.64
N ILE A 222 -7.44 -4.37 16.34
CA ILE A 222 -8.08 -5.24 17.32
C ILE A 222 -7.69 -6.69 17.02
N PHE A 223 -7.15 -7.38 18.04
CA PHE A 223 -6.81 -8.79 17.90
C PHE A 223 -8.03 -9.68 18.13
N TYR A 224 -8.06 -10.84 17.50
CA TYR A 224 -9.05 -11.88 17.77
C TYR A 224 -8.44 -13.27 17.69
N ASN A 225 -9.11 -14.27 18.27
CA ASN A 225 -8.64 -15.65 18.29
C ASN A 225 -9.77 -16.68 18.44
N PHE A 226 -9.41 -17.94 18.18
CA PHE A 226 -10.27 -19.12 18.34
C PHE A 226 -9.64 -20.11 19.33
N LYS A 227 -8.99 -19.63 20.40
CA LYS A 227 -8.22 -20.48 21.31
C LYS A 227 -9.03 -21.69 21.80
N SER A 228 -8.37 -22.85 21.84
CA SER A 228 -9.02 -24.12 22.19
C SER A 228 -9.53 -24.11 23.63
N GLN A 229 -8.72 -23.63 24.58
CA GLN A 229 -9.13 -23.45 25.96
C GLN A 229 -9.54 -21.99 26.18
N TYR A 230 -10.84 -21.74 26.27
CA TYR A 230 -11.38 -20.38 26.44
C TYR A 230 -11.70 -20.03 27.89
N ASP A 231 -11.81 -21.02 28.79
CA ASP A 231 -12.03 -20.82 30.23
C ASP A 231 -10.74 -21.14 31.00
N SER A 232 -10.23 -20.15 31.74
CA SER A 232 -9.01 -20.30 32.55
C SER A 232 -9.25 -21.07 33.86
N THR A 233 -10.51 -21.16 34.30
CA THR A 233 -10.92 -21.80 35.55
C THR A 233 -11.35 -23.25 35.34
N ASN A 234 -11.90 -23.56 34.15
CA ASN A 234 -12.32 -24.90 33.78
C ASN A 234 -11.61 -25.38 32.51
N THR A 235 -10.44 -26.01 32.70
CA THR A 235 -9.61 -26.57 31.61
C THR A 235 -10.29 -27.69 30.81
N GLY A 236 -11.40 -28.24 31.32
CA GLY A 236 -12.19 -29.26 30.64
C GLY A 236 -13.09 -28.70 29.54
N LEU A 237 -13.32 -27.38 29.50
CA LEU A 237 -14.09 -26.74 28.44
C LEU A 237 -13.17 -26.45 27.25
N GLN A 238 -13.49 -27.07 26.11
CA GLN A 238 -12.79 -26.87 24.85
C GLN A 238 -13.71 -26.19 23.85
N ASN A 239 -13.15 -25.31 23.03
CA ASN A 239 -13.85 -24.62 21.97
C ASN A 239 -14.19 -25.65 20.89
N VAL A 240 -15.49 -25.91 20.68
CA VAL A 240 -15.98 -26.85 19.67
C VAL A 240 -16.37 -26.14 18.37
N ILE A 241 -15.91 -24.90 18.17
CA ILE A 241 -16.11 -24.14 16.93
C ILE A 241 -15.56 -24.92 15.73
N THR A 242 -16.36 -24.99 14.66
CA THR A 242 -15.97 -25.69 13.44
C THR A 242 -15.12 -24.79 12.53
N GLU A 243 -14.36 -25.36 11.59
CA GLU A 243 -13.64 -24.55 10.59
C GLU A 243 -14.58 -23.66 9.78
N ARG A 244 -15.76 -24.18 9.42
CA ARG A 244 -16.80 -23.39 8.75
C ARG A 244 -17.26 -22.20 9.58
N GLN A 245 -17.40 -22.36 10.90
CA GLN A 245 -17.75 -21.26 11.81
C GLN A 245 -16.60 -20.26 11.97
N LYS A 246 -15.35 -20.71 11.97
CA LYS A 246 -14.19 -19.80 11.93
C LYS A 246 -14.20 -18.95 10.66
N ASP A 247 -14.50 -19.55 9.51
CA ASP A 247 -14.63 -18.80 8.25
C ASP A 247 -15.76 -17.76 8.33
N ARG A 248 -16.92 -18.13 8.90
CA ARG A 248 -18.03 -17.19 9.15
C ARG A 248 -17.65 -16.05 10.08
N ALA A 249 -16.82 -16.29 11.10
CA ALA A 249 -16.31 -15.24 11.97
C ALA A 249 -15.36 -14.31 11.23
N ARG A 250 -14.44 -14.85 10.40
CA ARG A 250 -13.53 -14.06 9.57
C ARG A 250 -14.31 -13.16 8.60
N GLU A 251 -15.33 -13.70 7.95
CA GLU A 251 -16.24 -12.93 7.09
C GLU A 251 -16.96 -11.83 7.88
N ALA A 252 -17.41 -12.10 9.11
CA ALA A 252 -18.04 -11.10 9.96
C ALA A 252 -17.07 -9.98 10.35
N PHE A 253 -15.83 -10.31 10.72
CA PHE A 253 -14.77 -9.32 10.98
C PHE A 253 -14.49 -8.47 9.75
N GLN A 254 -14.38 -9.09 8.57
CA GLN A 254 -14.16 -8.37 7.30
C GLN A 254 -15.27 -7.37 7.00
N LEU A 255 -16.54 -7.72 7.24
CA LEU A 255 -17.67 -6.81 6.99
C LEU A 255 -17.70 -5.62 7.94
N TRP A 256 -17.31 -5.82 9.21
CA TRP A 256 -17.14 -4.72 10.15
C TRP A 256 -15.97 -3.82 9.75
N SER A 257 -14.78 -4.37 9.49
CA SER A 257 -13.61 -3.56 9.07
C SER A 257 -13.80 -2.88 7.71
N ALA A 258 -14.65 -3.42 6.84
CA ALA A 258 -15.00 -2.79 5.57
C ALA A 258 -15.77 -1.48 5.76
N ASN A 259 -16.34 -1.19 6.93
CA ASN A 259 -17.14 0.01 7.18
C ASN A 259 -16.60 0.91 8.30
N LEU A 260 -15.76 0.37 9.19
CA LEU A 260 -15.28 1.03 10.39
C LEU A 260 -13.77 1.30 10.31
N GLY A 261 -13.27 2.24 11.10
CA GLY A 261 -11.83 2.50 11.28
C GLY A 261 -11.13 1.45 12.14
N VAL A 262 -11.34 0.17 11.86
CA VAL A 262 -10.74 -0.94 12.61
C VAL A 262 -10.07 -1.95 11.69
N GLN A 263 -8.95 -2.49 12.15
CA GLN A 263 -8.27 -3.62 11.53
C GLN A 263 -8.27 -4.82 12.47
N PHE A 264 -8.77 -5.96 11.99
CA PHE A 264 -8.75 -7.19 12.75
C PHE A 264 -7.55 -8.05 12.40
N LEU A 265 -6.81 -8.50 13.40
CA LEU A 265 -5.69 -9.44 13.23
C LEU A 265 -5.93 -10.72 14.04
N GLU A 266 -5.92 -11.86 13.35
CA GLU A 266 -6.03 -13.17 13.99
C GLU A 266 -4.73 -13.48 14.74
N THR A 267 -4.86 -13.89 15.99
CA THR A 267 -3.76 -14.31 16.85
C THR A 267 -4.05 -15.67 17.48
N GLU A 268 -3.06 -16.28 18.11
CA GLU A 268 -3.25 -17.56 18.79
C GLU A 268 -4.18 -17.44 20.02
N SER A 269 -4.12 -16.33 20.75
CA SER A 269 -4.84 -16.21 22.04
C SER A 269 -5.17 -14.79 22.52
N GLU A 270 -4.79 -13.74 21.78
CA GLU A 270 -4.95 -12.36 22.19
C GLU A 270 -6.25 -11.74 21.64
N GLY A 271 -6.81 -10.79 22.39
CA GLY A 271 -7.99 -10.02 22.00
C GLY A 271 -9.32 -10.78 22.08
N LEU A 272 -10.21 -10.47 21.15
CA LEU A 272 -11.58 -10.99 21.10
C LEU A 272 -11.57 -12.53 20.95
N THR A 273 -12.19 -13.23 21.89
CA THR A 273 -12.27 -14.70 21.83
C THR A 273 -13.62 -15.14 21.26
N ILE A 274 -13.62 -15.89 20.15
CA ILE A 274 -14.85 -16.45 19.54
C ILE A 274 -14.97 -17.94 19.87
N VAL A 275 -16.07 -18.32 20.50
CA VAL A 275 -16.28 -19.65 21.06
C VAL A 275 -17.63 -20.23 20.62
N THR A 276 -17.62 -21.50 20.23
CA THR A 276 -18.82 -22.36 20.31
C THR A 276 -18.61 -23.31 21.49
N GLY A 277 -19.47 -23.23 22.50
CA GLY A 277 -19.22 -23.87 23.79
C GLY A 277 -20.36 -23.78 24.80
N VAL A 278 -20.03 -23.91 26.08
CA VAL A 278 -21.00 -23.84 27.17
C VAL A 278 -21.17 -22.38 27.60
N MET A 279 -22.38 -21.84 27.47
CA MET A 279 -22.67 -20.43 27.76
C MET A 279 -22.48 -20.02 29.22
N ASP A 280 -22.61 -20.96 30.17
CA ASP A 280 -22.46 -20.69 31.61
C ASP A 280 -21.04 -20.30 32.03
N THR A 281 -20.06 -20.39 31.12
CA THR A 281 -18.73 -19.78 31.30
C THR A 281 -18.82 -18.25 31.46
N LEU A 282 -19.88 -17.62 30.92
CA LEU A 282 -20.20 -16.21 31.11
C LEU A 282 -21.42 -16.10 32.03
N ASP A 283 -21.19 -15.62 33.25
CA ASP A 283 -22.24 -15.40 34.25
C ASP A 283 -22.93 -14.04 34.02
N PRO A 284 -24.24 -14.01 33.72
CA PRO A 284 -24.99 -12.79 33.44
C PRO A 284 -25.21 -11.91 34.68
N ALA A 285 -24.79 -12.34 35.88
CA ALA A 285 -24.78 -11.48 37.06
C ALA A 285 -23.70 -10.39 36.99
N PHE A 286 -22.69 -10.55 36.11
CA PHE A 286 -21.66 -9.53 35.91
C PHE A 286 -22.13 -8.46 34.91
N PRO A 287 -21.86 -7.17 35.19
CA PRO A 287 -22.36 -6.05 34.38
C PRO A 287 -21.74 -5.96 32.98
N ASP A 288 -20.58 -6.59 32.77
CA ASP A 288 -19.90 -6.66 31.48
C ASP A 288 -20.34 -7.89 30.65
N VAL A 289 -21.32 -8.66 31.12
CA VAL A 289 -21.88 -9.80 30.40
C VAL A 289 -23.27 -9.47 29.88
N LEU A 290 -23.40 -9.44 28.56
CA LEU A 290 -24.67 -9.26 27.86
C LEU A 290 -25.31 -10.64 27.60
N ASP A 291 -26.54 -10.82 28.10
CA ASP A 291 -27.26 -12.09 28.01
C ASP A 291 -28.27 -12.13 26.87
N PHE A 292 -27.90 -12.81 25.78
CA PHE A 292 -28.77 -13.05 24.62
C PHE A 292 -29.22 -14.51 24.55
N ASN A 293 -29.51 -15.12 25.71
CA ASN A 293 -29.91 -16.54 25.81
C ASN A 293 -31.08 -16.92 24.88
N SER A 294 -32.03 -16.02 24.59
CA SER A 294 -33.08 -16.31 23.60
C SER A 294 -32.49 -16.64 22.22
N ALA A 295 -31.46 -15.89 21.79
CA ALA A 295 -30.72 -16.10 20.54
C ALA A 295 -29.59 -17.15 20.67
N GLY A 296 -29.28 -17.62 21.87
CA GLY A 296 -28.38 -18.76 22.09
C GLY A 296 -26.91 -18.38 22.18
N PHE A 297 -26.62 -17.16 22.63
CA PHE A 297 -25.26 -16.72 22.88
C PHE A 297 -25.19 -15.74 24.04
N ARG A 298 -23.97 -15.57 24.57
CA ARG A 298 -23.61 -14.54 25.55
C ARG A 298 -22.35 -13.82 25.08
N VAL A 299 -22.23 -12.57 25.48
CA VAL A 299 -21.07 -11.74 25.16
C VAL A 299 -20.52 -11.14 26.43
N ARG A 300 -19.21 -11.28 26.68
CA ARG A 300 -18.51 -10.41 27.61
C ARG A 300 -17.88 -9.27 26.84
N ILE A 301 -18.20 -8.04 27.21
CA ILE A 301 -17.64 -6.82 26.63
C ILE A 301 -16.46 -6.33 27.48
N ASP A 302 -15.43 -5.82 26.82
CA ASP A 302 -14.30 -5.16 27.46
C ASP A 302 -13.87 -4.04 26.50
N PRO A 303 -14.02 -2.74 26.86
CA PRO A 303 -13.60 -1.63 26.01
C PRO A 303 -12.10 -1.62 25.67
N ARG A 304 -11.28 -2.43 26.36
CA ARG A 304 -9.85 -2.64 26.04
C ARG A 304 -9.59 -3.90 25.21
N PHE A 305 -10.63 -4.65 24.85
CA PHE A 305 -10.62 -5.90 24.11
C PHE A 305 -9.79 -7.05 24.70
N GLY A 306 -9.19 -6.87 25.88
CA GLY A 306 -8.28 -7.85 26.47
C GLY A 306 -8.98 -9.11 26.97
N ASN A 307 -10.25 -9.00 27.37
CA ASN A 307 -11.02 -10.12 27.90
C ASN A 307 -12.37 -10.34 27.18
N SER A 308 -12.64 -9.64 26.08
CA SER A 308 -13.89 -9.78 25.34
C SER A 308 -14.08 -11.21 24.83
N MET A 309 -15.30 -11.72 24.94
CA MET A 309 -15.60 -13.11 24.55
C MET A 309 -17.03 -13.25 24.05
N LEU A 310 -17.20 -13.87 22.89
CA LEU A 310 -18.48 -14.33 22.37
C LEU A 310 -18.57 -15.84 22.56
N VAL A 311 -19.63 -16.32 23.23
CA VAL A 311 -19.92 -17.75 23.41
C VAL A 311 -21.25 -18.10 22.76
N MET A 312 -21.19 -18.86 21.67
CA MET A 312 -22.32 -19.51 21.00
C MET A 312 -22.64 -20.85 21.67
N ASP A 313 -23.91 -21.13 21.95
CA ASP A 313 -24.35 -22.38 22.59
C ASP A 313 -24.04 -23.61 21.73
N ALA A 314 -23.16 -24.49 22.22
CA ALA A 314 -22.82 -25.74 21.57
C ALA A 314 -23.95 -26.79 21.58
N SER A 315 -24.98 -26.61 22.43
CA SER A 315 -26.14 -27.52 22.48
C SER A 315 -27.18 -27.22 21.39
N ARG A 316 -27.07 -26.06 20.72
CA ARG A 316 -27.96 -25.67 19.62
C ARG A 316 -27.46 -26.18 18.29
N THR A 317 -28.41 -26.53 17.43
CA THR A 317 -28.14 -26.71 16.00
C THR A 317 -28.13 -25.34 15.33
N TRP A 318 -27.01 -25.01 14.71
CA TRP A 318 -26.79 -23.75 14.00
C TRP A 318 -26.87 -23.93 12.49
N ASN A 319 -27.37 -22.91 11.78
CA ASN A 319 -27.16 -22.80 10.34
C ASN A 319 -25.83 -22.08 10.08
N ASP A 320 -24.85 -22.80 9.54
CA ASP A 320 -23.51 -22.28 9.23
C ASP A 320 -23.42 -21.68 7.80
N GLU A 321 -24.53 -21.40 7.13
CA GLU A 321 -24.56 -20.63 5.88
C GLU A 321 -24.17 -19.16 6.10
N TYR A 322 -23.67 -18.52 5.05
CA TYR A 322 -23.43 -17.08 5.06
C TYR A 322 -24.78 -16.36 5.03
N GLY A 323 -24.94 -15.30 5.83
CA GLY A 323 -26.21 -14.60 5.97
C GLY A 323 -27.30 -15.49 6.58
N GLY A 324 -28.52 -15.38 6.06
CA GLY A 324 -29.69 -16.14 6.51
C GLY A 324 -30.85 -15.25 6.95
N ASP A 325 -31.85 -15.87 7.58
CA ASP A 325 -33.00 -15.13 8.12
C ASP A 325 -32.61 -14.36 9.39
N ILE A 326 -32.46 -13.04 9.25
CA ILE A 326 -32.10 -12.11 10.33
C ILE A 326 -33.15 -12.05 11.45
N SER A 327 -34.39 -12.43 11.17
CA SER A 327 -35.48 -12.49 12.15
C SER A 327 -35.47 -13.77 12.99
N ASN A 328 -34.84 -14.85 12.51
CA ASN A 328 -34.80 -16.11 13.21
C ASN A 328 -33.76 -16.11 14.34
N VAL A 329 -34.23 -15.97 15.57
CA VAL A 329 -33.45 -16.08 16.82
C VAL A 329 -33.67 -17.42 17.54
N GLY A 330 -34.40 -18.35 16.92
CA GLY A 330 -34.75 -19.65 17.50
C GLY A 330 -33.80 -20.79 17.11
N ALA A 331 -34.31 -22.02 17.13
CA ALA A 331 -33.55 -23.18 16.65
C ALA A 331 -33.19 -23.02 15.17
N ASN A 332 -32.00 -23.52 14.79
CA ASN A 332 -31.47 -23.38 13.42
C ASN A 332 -31.30 -21.92 12.96
N SER A 333 -31.11 -20.99 13.90
CA SER A 333 -30.72 -19.62 13.59
C SER A 333 -29.35 -19.58 12.89
N SER A 334 -29.11 -18.53 12.11
CA SER A 334 -27.82 -18.32 11.46
C SER A 334 -26.71 -18.10 12.49
N TRP A 335 -25.66 -18.90 12.42
CA TRP A 335 -24.45 -18.70 13.23
C TRP A 335 -23.79 -17.37 12.87
N PHE A 336 -23.69 -17.07 11.57
CA PHE A 336 -23.08 -15.85 11.05
C PHE A 336 -23.77 -14.58 11.54
N ILE A 337 -25.11 -14.51 11.51
CA ILE A 337 -25.84 -13.32 11.96
C ILE A 337 -25.64 -13.10 13.47
N ASN A 338 -25.63 -14.16 14.26
CA ASN A 338 -25.37 -14.02 15.69
C ASN A 338 -23.90 -13.70 15.96
N ALA A 339 -22.96 -14.12 15.10
CA ALA A 339 -21.56 -13.71 15.18
C ALA A 339 -21.42 -12.21 14.86
N MET A 340 -22.11 -11.69 13.84
CA MET A 340 -22.19 -10.26 13.56
C MET A 340 -22.69 -9.47 14.78
N ARG A 341 -23.76 -9.93 15.44
CA ARG A 341 -24.30 -9.30 16.67
C ARG A 341 -23.31 -9.35 17.82
N GLY A 342 -22.70 -10.51 18.05
CA GLY A 342 -21.74 -10.70 19.12
C GLY A 342 -20.48 -9.86 18.96
N ILE A 343 -19.96 -9.77 17.73
CA ILE A 343 -18.83 -8.90 17.39
C ILE A 343 -19.23 -7.43 17.54
N GLY A 344 -20.40 -7.02 17.01
CA GLY A 344 -20.92 -5.66 17.20
C GLY A 344 -21.03 -5.28 18.68
N ALA A 345 -21.51 -6.20 19.52
CA ALA A 345 -21.56 -6.02 20.97
C ALA A 345 -20.17 -5.86 21.60
N MET A 346 -19.18 -6.68 21.22
CA MET A 346 -17.81 -6.53 21.69
C MET A 346 -17.13 -5.24 21.20
N LEU A 347 -17.58 -4.69 20.07
CA LEU A 347 -17.19 -3.38 19.56
C LEU A 347 -17.94 -2.24 20.27
N GLY A 348 -18.96 -2.52 21.09
CA GLY A 348 -19.66 -1.52 21.89
C GLY A 348 -21.03 -1.10 21.36
N LEU A 349 -21.52 -1.71 20.29
CA LEU A 349 -22.91 -1.57 19.88
C LEU A 349 -23.83 -2.30 20.86
N ASP A 350 -25.00 -1.75 21.10
CA ASP A 350 -25.99 -2.34 22.00
C ASP A 350 -27.25 -2.74 21.24
N LYS A 351 -28.15 -3.51 21.88
CA LYS A 351 -29.35 -4.04 21.24
C LYS A 351 -30.36 -2.91 20.97
N ALA A 352 -30.40 -2.45 19.73
CA ALA A 352 -31.25 -1.36 19.27
C ALA A 352 -32.61 -1.86 18.73
N SER A 353 -33.48 -2.38 19.60
CA SER A 353 -34.75 -3.04 19.23
C SER A 353 -35.78 -2.14 18.54
N ASP A 354 -35.58 -0.82 18.61
CA ASP A 354 -36.39 0.22 17.98
C ASP A 354 -35.97 0.53 16.54
N LEU A 355 -34.78 0.10 16.12
CA LEU A 355 -34.26 0.31 14.76
C LEU A 355 -34.87 -0.69 13.76
N PRO A 356 -34.82 -0.38 12.44
CA PRO A 356 -35.32 -1.27 11.41
C PRO A 356 -34.65 -2.64 11.42
N ILE A 357 -35.38 -3.68 10.99
CA ILE A 357 -34.88 -5.07 10.95
C ILE A 357 -33.60 -5.28 10.10
N THR A 358 -33.31 -4.36 9.17
CA THR A 358 -32.07 -4.36 8.38
C THR A 358 -30.82 -4.03 9.21
N THR A 359 -31.00 -3.50 10.42
CA THR A 359 -29.95 -3.28 11.41
C THR A 359 -29.70 -4.58 12.16
N VAL A 360 -28.48 -5.11 12.13
CA VAL A 360 -28.16 -6.41 12.71
C VAL A 360 -28.37 -6.43 14.23
N MET A 361 -28.13 -5.28 14.88
CA MET A 361 -28.34 -5.05 16.30
C MET A 361 -29.81 -4.80 16.70
N ALA A 362 -30.77 -4.82 15.75
CA ALA A 362 -32.21 -4.69 16.07
C ALA A 362 -32.88 -5.99 16.53
N PHE A 363 -32.23 -7.15 16.32
CA PHE A 363 -32.74 -8.47 16.72
C PHE A 363 -34.15 -8.80 16.20
N GLY A 364 -34.50 -8.33 14.99
CA GLY A 364 -35.56 -8.97 14.20
C GLY A 364 -37.00 -8.49 14.43
N ASN A 365 -37.24 -7.31 15.01
CA ASN A 365 -38.62 -6.82 15.15
C ASN A 365 -39.11 -6.16 13.86
N THR A 366 -40.02 -6.82 13.12
CA THR A 366 -40.74 -6.13 12.02
C THR A 366 -41.92 -5.36 12.62
N PRO A 367 -42.04 -4.03 12.40
CA PRO A 367 -43.20 -3.28 12.88
C PRO A 367 -44.52 -3.68 12.18
N TYR A 368 -44.41 -4.40 11.05
CA TYR A 368 -45.54 -4.73 10.18
C TYR A 368 -45.68 -6.26 10.05
N PRO A 369 -46.70 -6.86 10.69
CA PRO A 369 -47.03 -8.24 10.45
C PRO A 369 -47.43 -8.41 8.98
N ASN A 370 -46.79 -9.33 8.26
CA ASN A 370 -46.99 -9.71 6.85
C ASN A 370 -46.15 -8.97 5.79
N GLU A 371 -45.17 -8.14 6.15
CA GLU A 371 -44.17 -7.70 5.18
C GLU A 371 -43.10 -8.78 4.96
N PRO A 372 -42.60 -8.97 3.72
CA PRO A 372 -41.43 -9.81 3.48
C PRO A 372 -40.27 -9.29 4.33
N THR A 373 -39.50 -10.19 4.95
CA THR A 373 -38.22 -9.80 5.55
C THR A 373 -37.35 -9.19 4.45
N PRO A 374 -36.90 -7.93 4.58
CA PRO A 374 -35.99 -7.33 3.63
C PRO A 374 -34.73 -8.18 3.51
N GLU A 375 -34.11 -8.17 2.34
CA GLU A 375 -32.78 -8.78 2.19
C GLU A 375 -31.81 -8.09 3.15
N PRO A 376 -31.16 -8.84 4.05
CA PRO A 376 -30.33 -8.23 5.07
C PRO A 376 -29.04 -7.69 4.45
N ILE A 377 -28.64 -6.50 4.90
CA ILE A 377 -27.34 -5.90 4.63
C ILE A 377 -26.49 -5.98 5.90
N PHE A 378 -25.20 -6.26 5.74
CA PHE A 378 -24.30 -6.51 6.87
C PHE A 378 -23.03 -5.66 6.76
N PRO A 379 -22.70 -4.85 7.78
CA PRO A 379 -23.62 -4.34 8.81
C PRO A 379 -24.75 -3.49 8.18
N GLY A 380 -25.83 -3.26 8.93
CA GLY A 380 -26.90 -2.36 8.49
C GLY A 380 -26.50 -0.89 8.59
N ASN A 381 -27.25 -0.01 7.92
CA ASN A 381 -26.91 1.42 7.88
C ASN A 381 -26.76 2.07 9.27
N HIS A 382 -27.63 1.73 10.22
CA HIS A 382 -27.50 2.26 11.59
C HIS A 382 -26.34 1.62 12.35
N ASP A 383 -26.05 0.35 12.13
CA ASP A 383 -24.86 -0.29 12.70
C ASP A 383 -23.58 0.41 12.22
N ILE A 384 -23.54 0.83 10.95
CA ILE A 384 -22.43 1.61 10.38
C ILE A 384 -22.34 2.98 11.05
N VAL A 385 -23.44 3.73 11.18
CA VAL A 385 -23.43 5.06 11.80
C VAL A 385 -22.92 5.00 13.25
N HIS A 386 -23.51 4.14 14.08
CA HIS A 386 -23.08 3.99 15.47
C HIS A 386 -21.68 3.38 15.59
N GLY A 387 -21.32 2.46 14.70
CA GLY A 387 -19.98 1.88 14.65
C GLY A 387 -18.92 2.91 14.27
N GLN A 388 -19.21 3.82 13.34
CA GLN A 388 -18.27 4.88 12.91
C GLN A 388 -18.13 5.98 13.96
N TYR A 389 -19.14 6.21 14.80
CA TYR A 389 -19.00 7.01 16.01
C TYR A 389 -17.97 6.41 16.98
N LEU A 390 -17.99 5.08 17.15
CA LEU A 390 -17.09 4.34 18.04
C LEU A 390 -15.68 4.11 17.45
N TYR A 391 -15.58 3.97 16.11
CA TYR A 391 -14.34 3.72 15.37
C TYR A 391 -14.39 4.43 14.02
N ARG A 392 -13.81 5.63 13.96
CA ARG A 392 -13.91 6.50 12.78
C ARG A 392 -12.99 5.99 11.68
N PRO A 393 -13.45 5.89 10.42
CA PRO A 393 -12.56 5.64 9.28
C PRO A 393 -11.80 6.93 8.91
N ASP A 394 -11.00 7.44 9.86
CA ASP A 394 -10.29 8.72 9.80
C ASP A 394 -8.81 8.57 9.39
N GLY A 395 -8.49 7.52 8.61
CA GLY A 395 -7.23 7.42 7.88
C GLY A 395 -7.14 8.51 6.80
N VAL A 396 -6.76 9.72 7.21
CA VAL A 396 -6.73 10.93 6.37
C VAL A 396 -5.40 11.14 5.63
N ASP A 397 -4.37 10.39 6.00
CA ASP A 397 -3.02 10.56 5.45
C ASP A 397 -2.94 10.14 3.98
N VAL A 398 -2.24 10.98 3.20
CA VAL A 398 -2.05 10.82 1.76
C VAL A 398 -0.63 11.27 1.40
N ASP A 399 0.16 10.31 0.94
CA ASP A 399 1.50 10.57 0.46
C ASP A 399 1.47 10.92 -1.03
N LEU A 400 1.96 12.11 -1.40
CA LEU A 400 1.92 12.61 -2.78
C LEU A 400 3.33 12.79 -3.38
N TYR A 401 3.64 12.01 -4.40
CA TYR A 401 4.93 12.01 -5.09
C TYR A 401 4.83 12.70 -6.45
N ARG A 402 5.58 13.77 -6.64
CA ARG A 402 5.66 14.51 -7.91
C ARG A 402 6.81 14.02 -8.77
N PHE A 403 6.54 13.81 -10.06
CA PHE A 403 7.58 13.54 -11.06
C PHE A 403 7.31 14.29 -12.36
N THR A 404 8.32 14.37 -13.24
CA THR A 404 8.21 15.03 -14.54
C THR A 404 8.84 14.13 -15.59
N ILE A 405 8.11 13.91 -16.68
CA ILE A 405 8.58 13.19 -17.86
C ILE A 405 9.01 14.23 -18.90
N ASP A 406 10.28 14.18 -19.30
CA ASP A 406 10.85 15.02 -20.35
C ASP A 406 11.11 14.16 -21.60
N LEU A 407 10.05 13.95 -22.39
CA LEU A 407 10.11 13.27 -23.68
C LEU A 407 9.86 14.28 -24.82
N PRO A 408 10.36 14.02 -26.04
CA PRO A 408 9.97 14.80 -27.21
C PRO A 408 8.45 14.77 -27.43
N ASP A 409 7.92 15.86 -28.00
CA ASP A 409 6.49 15.97 -28.29
C ASP A 409 5.96 14.78 -29.11
N GLY A 410 4.83 14.21 -28.68
CA GLY A 410 4.20 13.07 -29.33
C GLY A 410 4.87 11.71 -29.04
N LYS A 411 5.83 11.64 -28.13
CA LYS A 411 6.40 10.39 -27.63
C LYS A 411 5.85 10.03 -26.26
N GLU A 412 5.70 8.74 -26.02
CA GLU A 412 5.23 8.17 -24.76
C GLU A 412 6.25 7.15 -24.22
N GLY A 413 6.07 6.76 -22.97
CA GLY A 413 6.82 5.68 -22.33
C GLY A 413 5.92 4.91 -21.37
N LEU A 414 6.20 3.63 -21.18
CA LEU A 414 5.50 2.78 -20.24
C LEU A 414 5.92 3.14 -18.81
N PHE A 415 4.97 3.65 -18.04
CA PHE A 415 5.09 3.91 -16.61
C PHE A 415 4.43 2.79 -15.82
N THR A 416 5.11 2.31 -14.77
CA THR A 416 4.51 1.42 -13.78
C THR A 416 4.70 1.96 -12.36
N ALA A 417 3.68 1.77 -11.54
CA ALA A 417 3.70 2.05 -10.10
C ALA A 417 3.12 0.86 -9.34
N GLU A 418 3.85 0.34 -8.35
CA GLU A 418 3.41 -0.79 -7.53
C GLU A 418 3.70 -0.50 -6.06
N THR A 419 2.75 -0.79 -5.18
CA THR A 419 2.98 -0.76 -3.74
C THR A 419 3.30 -2.16 -3.21
N PHE A 420 4.10 -2.19 -2.15
CA PHE A 420 4.41 -3.39 -1.38
C PHE A 420 4.22 -3.06 0.09
N ALA A 421 3.12 -3.52 0.67
CA ALA A 421 2.81 -3.42 2.08
C ALA A 421 2.77 -4.83 2.69
N GLU A 422 1.90 -5.70 2.18
CA GLU A 422 1.76 -7.06 2.73
C GLU A 422 2.91 -7.99 2.33
N ARG A 423 3.52 -7.76 1.15
CA ARG A 423 4.63 -8.55 0.60
C ARG A 423 6.02 -8.15 1.13
N GLN A 424 6.08 -7.23 2.09
CA GLN A 424 7.33 -6.88 2.75
C GLN A 424 7.82 -8.02 3.65
N ALA A 425 9.13 -8.05 3.94
CA ALA A 425 9.71 -9.02 4.88
C ALA A 425 9.08 -8.93 6.27
N ASN A 426 8.72 -7.72 6.70
CA ASN A 426 7.83 -7.45 7.82
C ASN A 426 6.51 -6.94 7.25
N SER A 427 5.54 -7.85 7.07
CA SER A 427 4.25 -7.54 6.45
C SER A 427 3.54 -6.40 7.19
N SER A 428 3.07 -5.42 6.42
CA SER A 428 2.25 -4.30 6.89
C SER A 428 0.77 -4.64 6.73
N LEU A 429 -0.08 -4.11 7.62
CA LEU A 429 -1.54 -4.24 7.51
C LEU A 429 -2.14 -3.20 6.55
N LEU A 430 -1.32 -2.33 5.95
CA LEU A 430 -1.82 -1.30 5.06
C LEU A 430 -2.44 -1.93 3.81
N ASP A 431 -3.66 -1.49 3.52
CA ASP A 431 -4.38 -1.78 2.30
C ASP A 431 -4.30 -0.55 1.41
N THR A 432 -3.52 -0.63 0.33
CA THR A 432 -3.04 0.53 -0.39
C THR A 432 -4.01 0.99 -1.47
N VAL A 433 -3.95 2.26 -1.83
CA VAL A 433 -4.62 2.83 -3.02
C VAL A 433 -3.62 3.68 -3.77
N LEU A 434 -3.41 3.37 -5.04
CA LEU A 434 -2.64 4.18 -5.96
C LEU A 434 -3.54 5.07 -6.81
N ARG A 435 -3.19 6.36 -6.92
CA ARG A 435 -3.86 7.31 -7.82
C ARG A 435 -2.82 8.09 -8.61
N LEU A 436 -2.96 8.10 -9.94
CA LEU A 436 -2.09 8.84 -10.84
C LEU A 436 -2.82 10.08 -11.38
N TYR A 437 -2.22 11.24 -11.21
CA TYR A 437 -2.71 12.52 -11.71
C TYR A 437 -1.77 13.14 -12.73
N ARG A 438 -2.34 13.86 -13.69
CA ARG A 438 -1.62 14.78 -14.57
C ARG A 438 -1.91 16.21 -14.16
N GLU A 439 -0.87 17.04 -14.08
CA GLU A 439 -1.01 18.48 -13.86
C GLU A 439 -1.15 19.19 -15.20
N ASN A 440 -2.22 19.98 -15.33
CA ASN A 440 -2.48 20.85 -16.46
C ASN A 440 -1.68 22.16 -16.33
N PRO A 441 -1.50 22.92 -17.43
CA PRO A 441 -0.80 24.21 -17.39
C PRO A 441 -1.43 25.27 -16.47
N ASP A 442 -2.72 25.13 -16.15
CA ASP A 442 -3.45 26.01 -15.23
C ASP A 442 -3.27 25.61 -13.75
N GLY A 443 -2.50 24.56 -13.46
CA GLY A 443 -2.25 24.04 -12.12
C GLY A 443 -3.32 23.06 -11.62
N THR A 444 -4.38 22.80 -12.39
CA THR A 444 -5.37 21.78 -12.04
C THR A 444 -4.78 20.38 -12.22
N ARG A 445 -5.23 19.44 -11.40
CA ARG A 445 -4.81 18.04 -11.46
C ARG A 445 -5.97 17.17 -11.90
N VAL A 446 -5.78 16.40 -12.97
CA VAL A 446 -6.77 15.47 -13.51
C VAL A 446 -6.34 14.05 -13.20
N LEU A 447 -7.24 13.26 -12.61
CA LEU A 447 -7.02 11.84 -12.38
C LEU A 447 -6.94 11.11 -13.73
N LEU A 448 -5.84 10.38 -13.96
CA LEU A 448 -5.67 9.52 -15.12
C LEU A 448 -6.08 8.08 -14.84
N SER A 449 -5.68 7.56 -13.68
CA SER A 449 -5.98 6.19 -13.28
C SER A 449 -5.91 6.05 -11.76
N GLN A 450 -6.60 5.05 -11.23
CA GLN A 450 -6.50 4.64 -9.84
C GLN A 450 -6.74 3.14 -9.72
N ASN A 451 -6.13 2.54 -8.69
CA ASN A 451 -6.31 1.14 -8.36
C ASN A 451 -6.04 0.94 -6.86
N ASP A 452 -6.84 0.12 -6.21
CA ASP A 452 -6.69 -0.28 -4.81
C ASP A 452 -6.15 -1.71 -4.70
N ASP A 453 -6.60 -2.63 -5.56
CA ASP A 453 -6.17 -4.04 -5.48
C ASP A 453 -5.40 -4.53 -6.72
N TYR A 454 -4.33 -5.30 -6.51
CA TYR A 454 -3.66 -6.09 -7.56
C TYR A 454 -3.18 -7.43 -7.04
N PHE A 455 -2.29 -7.42 -6.06
CA PHE A 455 -1.89 -8.62 -5.33
C PHE A 455 -2.43 -8.50 -3.92
N SER A 456 -3.60 -9.11 -3.67
CA SER A 456 -4.34 -8.89 -2.42
C SER A 456 -4.50 -7.38 -2.22
N SER A 457 -4.05 -6.81 -1.10
CA SER A 457 -4.17 -5.38 -0.74
C SER A 457 -3.05 -4.47 -1.27
N ASP A 458 -2.12 -5.00 -2.05
CA ASP A 458 -1.09 -4.22 -2.76
C ASP A 458 -1.61 -3.75 -4.12
N SER A 459 -1.53 -2.44 -4.40
CA SER A 459 -1.98 -1.80 -5.63
C SER A 459 -0.94 -1.80 -6.77
N TYR A 460 -1.41 -1.80 -8.02
CA TYR A 460 -0.59 -1.65 -9.23
C TYR A 460 -1.24 -0.72 -10.27
N LEU A 461 -0.41 0.07 -10.97
CA LEU A 461 -0.79 0.88 -12.13
C LEU A 461 0.22 0.69 -13.27
N GLU A 462 -0.27 0.63 -14.51
CA GLU A 462 0.53 0.60 -15.73
C GLU A 462 -0.12 1.47 -16.81
N LEU A 463 0.59 2.47 -17.31
CA LEU A 463 0.09 3.41 -18.33
C LEU A 463 1.20 3.89 -19.26
N ALA A 464 0.89 4.13 -20.53
CA ALA A 464 1.74 4.92 -21.41
C ALA A 464 1.59 6.41 -21.07
N LEU A 465 2.69 7.08 -20.74
CA LEU A 465 2.72 8.50 -20.37
C LEU A 465 3.66 9.28 -21.29
N GLY A 466 3.17 10.39 -21.83
CA GLY A 466 3.96 11.37 -22.56
C GLY A 466 4.59 12.45 -21.67
N ALA A 467 5.21 13.45 -22.29
CA ALA A 467 5.81 14.57 -21.59
C ALA A 467 4.79 15.33 -20.70
N GLY A 468 5.23 15.70 -19.49
CA GLY A 468 4.39 16.43 -18.53
C GLY A 468 4.79 16.26 -17.08
N THR A 469 4.08 16.96 -16.20
CA THR A 469 4.18 16.82 -14.74
C THR A 469 3.06 15.94 -14.23
N TYR A 470 3.43 14.96 -13.41
CA TYR A 470 2.54 13.94 -12.88
C TYR A 470 2.71 13.80 -11.38
N TYR A 471 1.68 13.28 -10.73
CA TYR A 471 1.69 12.98 -9.30
C TYR A 471 1.16 11.57 -9.07
N VAL A 472 1.90 10.75 -8.31
CA VAL A 472 1.42 9.49 -7.76
C VAL A 472 1.02 9.75 -6.31
N ALA A 473 -0.22 9.44 -5.96
CA ALA A 473 -0.66 9.46 -4.59
C ALA A 473 -0.79 8.02 -4.06
N VAL A 474 -0.32 7.80 -2.83
CA VAL A 474 -0.55 6.58 -2.06
C VAL A 474 -1.42 6.96 -0.87
N SER A 475 -2.50 6.20 -0.66
CA SER A 475 -3.40 6.35 0.48
C SER A 475 -3.93 4.99 0.92
N ALA A 476 -4.71 4.97 2.00
CA ALA A 476 -5.36 3.76 2.49
C ALA A 476 -6.70 3.47 1.79
N ALA A 477 -7.08 2.19 1.71
CA ALA A 477 -8.38 1.76 1.22
C ALA A 477 -9.53 2.50 1.93
N GLY A 478 -10.50 2.95 1.12
CA GLY A 478 -11.58 3.85 1.54
C GLY A 478 -11.26 5.34 1.45
N ASN A 479 -9.98 5.74 1.51
CA ASN A 479 -9.52 7.10 1.19
C ASN A 479 -9.14 7.19 -0.29
N SER A 480 -10.12 7.19 -1.19
CA SER A 480 -9.91 7.11 -2.65
C SER A 480 -10.63 8.20 -3.46
N ASN A 481 -11.24 9.19 -2.81
CA ASN A 481 -12.06 10.24 -3.45
C ASN A 481 -11.64 11.69 -3.11
N TYR A 482 -10.45 11.88 -2.53
CA TYR A 482 -9.91 13.20 -2.18
C TYR A 482 -9.48 14.03 -3.40
N ASP A 483 -9.37 15.34 -3.17
CA ASP A 483 -8.77 16.31 -4.11
C ASP A 483 -7.32 16.60 -3.67
N PRO A 484 -6.31 16.19 -4.45
CA PRO A 484 -4.91 16.35 -4.05
C PRO A 484 -4.44 17.81 -4.02
N THR A 485 -5.26 18.78 -4.46
CA THR A 485 -4.95 20.21 -4.45
C THR A 485 -5.47 20.96 -3.23
N ILE A 486 -6.30 20.32 -2.41
CA ILE A 486 -6.93 20.91 -1.23
C ILE A 486 -6.58 20.06 -0.01
N GLU A 487 -5.98 20.70 1.00
CA GLU A 487 -5.69 20.07 2.28
C GLU A 487 -6.97 19.53 2.95
N ASP A 488 -6.83 18.47 3.75
CA ASP A 488 -7.91 17.87 4.55
C ASP A 488 -9.10 17.31 3.75
N THR A 489 -8.90 16.93 2.48
CA THR A 489 -9.93 16.23 1.68
C THR A 489 -9.79 14.70 1.67
N GLY A 490 -8.70 14.17 2.22
CA GLY A 490 -8.50 12.74 2.45
C GLY A 490 -9.30 12.26 3.65
N LEU A 491 -10.36 11.48 3.45
CA LEU A 491 -11.17 10.90 4.52
C LEU A 491 -11.67 9.52 4.08
N GLY A 492 -11.88 8.62 5.04
CA GLY A 492 -12.45 7.29 4.79
C GLY A 492 -11.43 6.16 4.82
N GLY A 493 -10.16 6.44 5.14
CA GLY A 493 -9.12 5.42 5.23
C GLY A 493 -9.37 4.45 6.38
N LYS A 494 -9.28 3.15 6.08
CA LYS A 494 -9.57 2.04 7.03
C LYS A 494 -8.38 1.15 7.33
N SER A 495 -7.22 1.50 6.78
CA SER A 495 -5.96 0.83 7.03
C SER A 495 -4.84 1.86 7.20
N GLN A 496 -3.74 1.44 7.82
CA GLN A 496 -2.54 2.27 7.99
C GLN A 496 -1.31 1.38 8.09
N GLY A 497 -0.13 1.93 7.86
CA GLY A 497 1.13 1.19 7.96
C GLY A 497 2.18 1.63 6.96
N VAL A 498 3.31 0.94 7.00
CA VAL A 498 4.44 1.18 6.10
C VAL A 498 4.18 0.57 4.72
N TYR A 499 4.78 1.15 3.69
CA TYR A 499 4.80 0.59 2.34
C TYR A 499 6.10 0.93 1.61
N ASP A 500 6.40 0.17 0.56
CA ASP A 500 7.41 0.48 -0.44
C ASP A 500 6.69 0.77 -1.76
N LEU A 501 6.91 1.93 -2.36
CA LEU A 501 6.39 2.31 -3.66
C LEU A 501 7.49 2.12 -4.71
N GLN A 502 7.30 1.16 -5.61
CA GLN A 502 8.16 0.95 -6.75
C GLN A 502 7.63 1.71 -7.97
N LEU A 503 8.42 2.62 -8.53
CA LEU A 503 8.10 3.30 -9.79
C LEU A 503 9.10 2.90 -10.86
N ASN A 504 8.63 2.58 -12.06
CA ASN A 504 9.48 2.34 -13.23
C ASN A 504 8.97 3.17 -14.41
N PHE A 505 9.89 3.56 -15.29
CA PHE A 505 9.55 4.20 -16.56
C PHE A 505 10.44 3.66 -17.67
N ARG A 506 9.85 3.31 -18.81
CA ARG A 506 10.54 2.85 -20.02
C ARG A 506 10.05 3.66 -21.21
N SER A 507 10.91 4.50 -21.78
CA SER A 507 10.59 5.30 -22.96
C SER A 507 10.34 4.42 -24.20
N GLU A 508 9.29 4.68 -24.97
CA GLU A 508 9.06 4.02 -26.28
C GLU A 508 9.97 4.59 -27.39
N VAL A 509 10.78 5.61 -27.08
CA VAL A 509 11.81 6.14 -28.00
C VAL A 509 13.05 5.26 -28.03
N ASP A 510 13.17 4.27 -27.14
CA ASP A 510 14.12 3.18 -27.33
C ASP A 510 13.66 2.34 -28.53
N ASP A 511 14.57 2.06 -29.48
CA ASP A 511 14.35 1.48 -30.83
C ASP A 511 13.70 0.08 -30.90
N GLU A 512 12.78 -0.26 -30.00
CA GLU A 512 12.17 -1.58 -29.81
C GLU A 512 10.89 -1.78 -30.63
N ALA A 513 10.37 -0.72 -31.27
CA ALA A 513 9.25 -0.82 -32.23
C ALA A 513 9.72 -1.06 -33.68
N THR A 514 10.88 -1.68 -33.88
CA THR A 514 11.42 -2.00 -35.20
C THR A 514 11.65 -3.51 -35.33
N ILE A 515 11.16 -4.10 -36.42
CA ILE A 515 11.62 -5.45 -36.81
C ILE A 515 13.03 -5.27 -37.37
N ARG A 516 13.98 -6.06 -36.83
CA ARG A 516 15.35 -6.11 -37.35
C ARG A 516 15.44 -7.21 -38.40
N ASP A 517 15.60 -6.83 -39.66
CA ASP A 517 16.00 -7.78 -40.71
C ASP A 517 17.51 -8.10 -40.58
N ARG A 518 17.92 -9.21 -41.20
CA ARG A 518 19.28 -9.76 -41.22
C ARG A 518 20.33 -8.77 -41.75
N ASP A 519 19.92 -7.75 -42.50
CA ASP A 519 20.80 -6.74 -43.09
C ASP A 519 21.00 -5.51 -42.17
N GLY A 520 20.30 -5.44 -41.03
CA GLY A 520 20.53 -4.43 -39.99
C GLY A 520 19.76 -3.12 -40.16
N ASP A 521 18.94 -2.99 -41.20
CA ASP A 521 18.07 -1.84 -41.40
C ASP A 521 16.86 -1.89 -40.47
N LEU A 522 16.54 -0.74 -39.86
CA LEU A 522 15.42 -0.56 -38.94
C LEU A 522 14.14 -0.31 -39.77
N THR A 523 13.24 -1.28 -39.84
CA THR A 523 11.91 -1.08 -40.45
C THR A 523 10.91 -0.74 -39.35
N PRO A 524 10.30 0.46 -39.36
CA PRO A 524 9.23 0.81 -38.42
C PRO A 524 8.05 -0.14 -38.57
N LEU A 525 7.43 -0.55 -37.46
CA LEU A 525 6.12 -1.21 -37.50
C LEU A 525 5.03 -0.14 -37.67
N ASP A 526 4.76 0.25 -38.92
CA ASP A 526 3.73 1.23 -39.30
C ASP A 526 2.36 0.61 -39.61
N GLY A 527 2.29 -0.72 -39.70
CA GLY A 527 1.04 -1.47 -39.71
C GLY A 527 0.26 -1.44 -41.04
N ASP A 528 0.83 -0.89 -42.11
CA ASP A 528 0.27 -0.95 -43.47
C ASP A 528 0.89 -2.07 -44.34
N ALA A 529 1.88 -2.78 -43.80
CA ALA A 529 2.45 -4.02 -44.32
C ALA A 529 3.09 -3.88 -45.72
N ASP A 530 3.61 -2.71 -46.09
CA ASP A 530 4.19 -2.49 -47.41
C ASP A 530 5.70 -2.79 -47.53
N GLY A 531 6.45 -2.84 -46.43
CA GLY A 531 7.79 -3.45 -46.34
C GLY A 531 8.92 -2.63 -46.97
#